data_AF-A0A7W9CIV4-F1
#
_entry.id   AF-A0A7W9CIV4-F1
#
_cell.length_a   1.000
_cell.length_b   1.000
_cell.length_c   1.000
_cell.angle_alpha   90.00
_cell.angle_beta   90.00
_cell.angle_gamma   90.00
#
_symmetry.space_group_name_H-M   'P 1'
#
loop_
_entity.id
_entity.type
_entity.pdbx_description
1 polymer ?
#
loop_
_entity_poly.entity_id
_entity_poly.type
_entity_poly.pdbx_seq_one_letter_code
_entity_poly.pdbx_strand_id
1 'polypeptide(L)' 'MRHRTDFVSIPFANMAVRRRCVNGSVQFVGALDGRDCVHSPTFEGAVQALLRRACHVAVH' A
#
# COMPACT_ATOMS: atom_id res chain seq x y z
N MET A 1 17.36 1.74 -13.33
CA MET A 1 16.09 2.27 -12.76
C MET A 1 16.19 2.24 -11.24
N ARG A 2 16.19 3.41 -10.56
CA ARG A 2 16.15 3.49 -9.10
C ARG A 2 14.69 3.41 -8.65
N HIS A 3 14.30 2.30 -8.02
CA HIS A 3 13.02 2.21 -7.33
C HIS A 3 13.09 3.14 -6.11
N ARG A 4 12.40 4.27 -6.16
CA ARG A 4 12.16 5.11 -4.98
C ARG A 4 10.95 4.52 -4.26
N THR A 5 11.17 4.03 -3.04
CA THR A 5 10.13 3.53 -2.16
C THR A 5 10.00 4.49 -1.00
N ASP A 6 8.90 5.24 -0.95
CA ASP A 6 8.56 6.09 0.18
C ASP A 6 7.82 5.21 1.21
N PHE A 7 8.36 5.10 2.43
CA PHE A 7 7.78 4.29 3.51
C PHE A 7 6.97 5.17 4.46
N VAL A 8 5.72 4.82 4.72
CA VAL A 8 4.91 5.40 5.79
C VAL A 8 4.61 4.27 6.77
N SER A 9 5.22 4.33 7.97
CA SER A 9 5.03 3.31 9.01
C SER A 9 3.93 3.74 9.96
N ILE A 10 2.89 2.93 10.11
CA ILE A 10 1.80 3.15 11.05
C ILE A 10 1.92 2.05 12.12
N PRO A 11 2.09 2.39 13.42
CA PRO A 11 2.58 1.47 14.46
C PRO A 11 1.66 0.28 14.81
N PHE A 12 0.46 0.18 14.23
CA PHE A 12 -0.51 -0.88 14.54
C PHE A 12 -0.57 -2.02 13.52
N ALA A 13 0.05 -1.86 12.36
CA ALA A 13 0.21 -2.94 11.40
C ALA A 13 1.39 -2.60 10.49
N ASN A 14 2.20 -3.58 10.09
CA ASN A 14 3.31 -3.35 9.16
C ASN A 14 2.76 -2.99 7.78
N MET A 15 2.31 -1.75 7.63
CA MET A 15 1.68 -1.17 6.45
C MET A 15 2.75 -0.49 5.61
N ALA A 16 2.72 -0.75 4.31
CA ALA A 16 3.58 -0.06 3.35
C ALA A 16 2.81 0.22 2.08
N VAL A 17 3.00 1.39 1.47
CA VAL A 17 2.51 1.67 0.11
C VAL A 17 3.71 1.90 -0.78
N ARG A 18 3.79 1.14 -1.88
CA ARG A 18 4.93 1.14 -2.80
C ARG A 18 4.47 1.58 -4.18
N ARG A 19 5.26 2.42 -4.85
CA ARG A 19 5.05 2.76 -6.26
C ARG A 19 5.64 1.67 -7.16
N ARG A 20 4.83 1.15 -8.08
CA ARG A 20 5.22 0.17 -9.10
C ARG A 20 4.88 0.72 -10.48
N CYS A 21 5.83 0.62 -11.41
CA CYS A 21 5.54 0.89 -12.82
C CYS A 21 5.17 -0.43 -13.51
N VAL A 22 3.98 -0.49 -14.11
CA VAL A 22 3.48 -1.66 -14.84
C VAL A 22 3.02 -1.21 -16.21
N ASN A 23 3.60 -1.75 -17.28
CA ASN A 23 3.24 -1.43 -18.67
C ASN A 23 3.22 0.09 -18.99
N GLY A 24 4.16 0.85 -18.42
CA GLY A 24 4.24 2.30 -18.62
C GLY A 24 3.30 3.12 -17.73
N SER A 25 2.40 2.49 -16.99
CA SER A 25 1.51 3.14 -16.03
C SER A 25 2.03 3.04 -14.59
N VAL A 26 1.79 4.08 -13.80
CA VAL A 26 2.09 4.07 -12.36
C VAL A 26 0.95 3.40 -11.62
N GLN A 27 1.29 2.47 -10.73
CA GLN A 27 0.37 1.84 -9.79
C GLN A 27 0.96 1.95 -8.38
N PHE A 28 0.09 2.10 -7.39
CA PHE A 28 0.42 2.08 -5.97
C PHE A 28 -0.07 0.77 -5.37
N VAL A 29 0.84 0.06 -4.70
CA VAL A 29 0.59 -1.25 -4.10
C VAL A 29 0.71 -1.13 -2.60
N GLY A 30 -0.39 -1.36 -1.89
CA GLY A 30 -0.45 -1.43 -0.44
C GLY A 30 -0.15 -2.86 0.04
N ALA A 31 0.69 -2.96 1.07
CA ALA A 31 1.03 -4.20 1.74
C ALA A 31 0.70 -4.11 3.24
N LEU A 32 0.22 -5.22 3.78
CA LEU A 32 -0.05 -5.42 5.21
C LEU A 32 0.73 -6.65 5.66
N ASP A 33 1.56 -6.52 6.70
CA ASP A 33 2.42 -7.59 7.21
C ASP A 33 3.27 -8.25 6.12
N GLY A 34 3.80 -7.41 5.23
CA GLY A 34 4.65 -7.83 4.11
C GLY A 34 3.90 -8.45 2.93
N ARG A 35 2.57 -8.60 3.00
CA ARG A 35 1.74 -9.16 1.91
C ARG A 35 1.03 -8.06 1.14
N ASP A 36 1.21 -8.03 -0.17
CA ASP A 36 0.48 -7.12 -1.06
C ASP A 36 -1.02 -7.45 -1.01
N CYS A 37 -1.86 -6.44 -0.76
CA CYS A 37 -3.29 -6.63 -0.54
C CYS A 37 -4.17 -5.53 -1.17
N VAL A 38 -3.57 -4.44 -1.64
CA VAL A 38 -4.27 -3.29 -2.23
C VAL A 38 -3.54 -2.82 -3.49
N HIS A 39 -4.29 -2.50 -4.54
CA HIS A 39 -3.78 -1.88 -5.76
C HIS A 39 -4.63 -0.66 -6.10
N SER A 40 -4.00 0.45 -6.44
CA SER A 40 -4.68 1.69 -6.85
C SER A 40 -3.87 2.44 -7.90
N PRO A 41 -4.52 3.13 -8.86
CA PRO A 41 -3.81 4.05 -9.75
C PRO A 41 -3.31 5.31 -9.03
N THR A 42 -3.84 5.63 -7.85
CA THR A 42 -3.46 6.81 -7.04
C THR A 42 -2.93 6.40 -5.67
N PHE A 43 -2.01 7.20 -5.13
CA PHE A 43 -1.44 6.98 -3.79
C PHE A 43 -2.51 7.06 -2.71
N GLU A 44 -3.35 8.11 -2.74
CA GLU A 44 -4.44 8.32 -1.78
C GLU A 44 -5.43 7.16 -1.79
N GLY A 45 -5.78 6.64 -2.98
CA GLY A 45 -6.64 5.46 -3.11
C GLY A 45 -6.01 4.21 -2.49
N ALA A 46 -4.70 4.00 -2.67
CA ALA A 46 -3.99 2.89 -2.04
C ALA A 46 -3.97 3.03 -0.51
N VAL A 47 -3.72 4.23 0.01
CA VAL A 47 -3.73 4.49 1.46
C VAL A 47 -5.12 4.27 2.05
N GLN A 48 -6.17 4.82 1.44
CA GLN A 48 -7.53 4.69 1.94
C GLN A 48 -8.00 3.23 1.97
N ALA A 49 -7.71 2.48 0.90
CA ALA A 49 -8.02 1.05 0.84
C ALA A 49 -7.19 0.23 1.84
N LEU A 50 -5.91 0.57 2.03
CA LEU A 50 -5.03 -0.11 3.00
C LEU A 50 -5.49 0.11 4.44
N LEU A 51 -5.87 1.34 4.80
CA LEU A 51 -6.43 1.65 6.12
C LEU A 51 -7.74 0.89 6.37
N ARG A 52 -8.65 0.86 5.39
CA ARG A 52 -9.90 0.07 5.47
C ARG A 52 -9.60 -1.41 5.70
N ARG A 53 -8.61 -1.97 5.00
CA ARG A 53 -8.19 -3.37 5.16
C ARG A 53 -7.60 -3.63 6.54
N ALA A 54 -6.75 -2.75 7.04
CA ALA A 54 -6.15 -2.88 8.37
C ALA A 54 -7.21 -2.82 9.48
N CYS A 55 -8.17 -1.90 9.39
CA CYS A 55 -9.29 -1.84 10.33
C CYS A 55 -10.13 -3.13 10.30
N HIS A 56 -10.41 -3.68 9.11
CA HIS A 56 -11.14 -4.95 8.99
C HIS A 56 -10.38 -6.12 9.65
N VAL A 57 -9.05 -6.16 9.55
CA VAL A 57 -8.22 -7.20 10.19
C VAL A 57 -8.10 -6.99 11.70
N ALA A 58 -8.17 -5.76 12.19
CA ALA A 58 -8.10 -5.47 13.63
C ALA A 58 -9.41 -5.75 14.37
N VAL A 59 -10.54 -5.68 13.67
CA VAL A 59 -11.89 -5.89 14.24
C VAL A 59 -12.33 -7.35 14.21
N HIS A 60 -11.77 -8.16 13.30
CA HIS A 60 -12.07 -9.59 13.15
C HIS A 60 -10.92 -10.45 13.63
#